data_AF-A0A939ZD37-F1
#
_entry.id   AF-A0A939ZD37-F1
#
_cell.length_a   1.000
_cell.length_b   1.000
_cell.length_c   1.000
_cell.angle_alpha   90.00
_cell.angle_beta   90.00
_cell.angle_gamma   90.00
#
_symmetry.space_group_name_H-M   'P 1'
#
loop_
_entity.id
_entity.type
_entity.pdbx_description
1 polymer ?
#
loop_
_entity_poly.entity_id
_entity_poly.type
_entity_poly.pdbx_seq_one_letter_code
_entity_poly.pdbx_strand_id
1 'polypeptide(L)'
;MKILIGAGILIGFVAVHVIKLMRMYLIVLEQKISFDRFVPAYLRTTLVNLIVPYKLGEIYRIAVFSRISGGFTTGFFSVLVDRFFDTLALVLILMPYQLLISGTVTVPTIMLFVFEIAVLAAYHVFPPSYEFLNRYIITSRDSKRSMMALAALEKINIWYEYVKMLVTGRYGILLLFSLAAWMLEIAVLGAFTRLLGKPFSVSDFGVYIESIVSGSSYETKYLYTIFSVIVVAAATLVFTVRYLAYKRRSE
;
A
#
# COMPACT_ATOMS: atom_id res chain seq x y z
N MET A 1 27.75 21.22 4.52
CA MET A 1 26.35 21.40 4.05
C MET A 1 25.81 20.19 3.29
N LYS A 2 26.45 19.71 2.21
CA LYS A 2 25.97 18.54 1.43
C LYS A 2 25.85 17.23 2.22
N ILE A 3 26.77 16.95 3.15
CA ILE A 3 26.72 15.75 4.02
C ILE A 3 25.51 15.77 4.95
N LEU A 4 25.20 16.92 5.56
CA LEU A 4 24.02 17.09 6.44
C LEU A 4 22.71 16.89 5.67
N ILE A 5 22.63 17.41 4.43
CA ILE A 5 21.47 17.20 3.56
C ILE A 5 21.32 15.72 3.19
N GLY A 6 22.43 15.05 2.84
CA GLY A 6 22.44 13.61 2.56
C GLY A 6 21.99 12.75 3.76
N ALA A 7 22.46 13.06 4.97
CA ALA A 7 22.01 12.40 6.18
C ALA A 7 20.52 12.64 6.46
N GLY A 8 20.03 13.86 6.24
CA GLY A 8 18.61 14.20 6.37
C GLY A 8 17.72 13.41 5.39
N ILE A 9 18.16 13.26 4.13
CA ILE A 9 17.46 12.44 3.12
C ILE A 9 17.40 10.98 3.57
N LEU A 10 18.50 10.41 4.06
CA LEU A 10 18.52 9.02 4.53
C LEU A 10 17.58 8.81 5.72
N ILE A 11 17.63 9.70 6.72
CA ILE A 11 16.76 9.62 7.89
C ILE A 11 15.29 9.76 7.48
N GLY A 12 14.97 10.74 6.63
CA GLY A 12 13.62 10.94 6.11
C GLY A 12 13.13 9.72 5.33
N PHE A 13 13.95 9.15 4.45
CA PHE A 13 13.62 7.95 3.69
C PHE A 13 13.34 6.74 4.59
N VAL A 14 14.19 6.51 5.60
CA VAL A 14 13.98 5.46 6.60
C VAL A 14 12.67 5.70 7.35
N ALA A 15 12.38 6.94 7.75
CA ALA A 15 11.15 7.30 8.43
C ALA A 15 9.90 7.06 7.56
N VAL A 16 9.93 7.37 6.25
CA VAL A 16 8.84 7.03 5.31
C VAL A 16 8.56 5.53 5.35
N HIS A 17 9.60 4.71 5.28
CA HIS A 17 9.45 3.25 5.28
C HIS A 17 9.01 2.70 6.63
N VAL A 18 9.43 3.28 7.74
CA VAL A 18 8.92 2.92 9.07
C VAL A 18 7.43 3.22 9.17
N ILE A 19 6.97 4.39 8.71
CA ILE A 19 5.54 4.74 8.72
C ILE A 19 4.74 3.75 7.86
N LYS A 20 5.19 3.47 6.62
CA LYS A 20 4.54 2.50 5.73
C LYS A 20 4.53 1.08 6.32
N LEU A 21 5.60 0.68 6.99
CA LEU A 21 5.70 -0.60 7.70
C LEU A 21 4.69 -0.67 8.84
N MET A 22 4.64 0.35 9.69
CA MET A 22 3.72 0.41 10.82
C MET A 22 2.26 0.43 10.36
N ARG A 23 1.94 1.11 9.26
CA ARG A 23 0.60 1.08 8.65
C ARG A 23 0.20 -0.35 8.28
N MET A 24 1.07 -1.05 7.55
CA MET A 24 0.80 -2.45 7.19
C MET A 24 0.71 -3.34 8.43
N TYR A 25 1.50 -3.08 9.47
CA TYR A 25 1.45 -3.84 10.72
C TYR A 25 0.11 -3.67 11.44
N LEU A 26 -0.45 -2.46 11.48
CA LEU A 26 -1.77 -2.17 12.04
C LEU A 26 -2.90 -2.91 11.32
N ILE A 27 -2.77 -3.10 10.01
CA ILE A 27 -3.75 -3.87 9.21
C ILE A 27 -3.70 -5.34 9.62
N VAL A 28 -2.52 -5.94 9.75
CA VAL A 28 -2.38 -7.37 10.09
C VAL A 28 -2.33 -7.64 11.59
N LEU A 29 -2.58 -6.64 12.44
CA LEU A 29 -2.39 -6.74 13.90
C LEU A 29 -3.18 -7.90 14.51
N GLU A 30 -4.40 -8.15 14.03
CA GLU A 30 -5.28 -9.20 14.56
C GLU A 30 -4.84 -10.61 14.16
N GLN A 31 -3.97 -10.73 13.17
CA GLN A 31 -3.38 -12.00 12.73
C GLN A 31 -2.28 -12.48 13.69
N LYS A 32 -1.97 -11.71 14.76
CA LYS A 32 -0.98 -12.03 15.79
C LYS A 32 0.40 -12.39 15.23
N ILE A 33 0.75 -11.80 14.08
CA ILE A 33 2.07 -11.98 13.47
C ILE A 33 3.08 -11.23 14.34
N SER A 34 4.08 -11.96 14.83
CA SER A 34 5.13 -11.39 15.64
C SER A 34 5.98 -10.39 14.83
N PHE A 35 6.39 -9.29 15.47
CA PHE A 35 7.06 -8.18 14.78
C PHE A 35 8.37 -8.60 14.11
N ASP A 36 9.11 -9.53 14.73
CA ASP A 36 10.34 -10.14 14.22
C ASP A 36 10.12 -10.95 12.93
N ARG A 37 8.94 -11.54 12.73
CA ARG A 37 8.56 -12.20 11.48
C ARG A 37 8.02 -11.22 10.45
N PHE A 38 7.31 -10.19 10.90
CA PHE A 38 6.69 -9.19 10.05
C PHE A 38 7.71 -8.29 9.35
N VAL A 39 8.68 -7.73 10.08
CA VAL A 39 9.64 -6.75 9.52
C VAL A 39 10.46 -7.34 8.35
N PRO A 40 11.07 -8.54 8.45
CA PRO A 40 11.81 -9.12 7.33
C PRO A 40 10.91 -9.51 6.16
N ALA A 41 9.63 -9.86 6.41
CA ALA A 41 8.66 -10.10 5.34
C ALA A 41 8.35 -8.81 4.59
N TYR A 42 8.06 -7.72 5.33
CA TYR A 42 7.84 -6.40 4.76
C TYR A 42 9.03 -5.93 3.91
N LEU A 43 10.24 -5.95 4.46
CA LEU A 43 11.45 -5.50 3.75
C LEU A 43 11.69 -6.27 2.45
N ARG A 44 11.52 -7.61 2.46
CA ARG A 44 11.62 -8.44 1.25
C ARG A 44 10.59 -8.05 0.20
N THR A 45 9.33 -7.84 0.61
CA THR A 45 8.27 -7.44 -0.33
C THR A 45 8.50 -6.04 -0.90
N THR A 46 9.00 -5.10 -0.08
CA THR A 46 9.37 -3.75 -0.53
C THR A 46 10.52 -3.79 -1.52
N LEU A 47 11.56 -4.60 -1.26
CA LEU A 47 12.69 -4.76 -2.17
C LEU A 47 12.24 -5.29 -3.53
N VAL A 48 11.43 -6.34 -3.55
CA VAL A 48 10.89 -6.90 -4.79
C VAL A 48 10.02 -5.86 -5.52
N ASN A 49 9.20 -5.11 -4.79
CA ASN A 49 8.37 -4.07 -5.39
C ASN A 49 9.16 -2.88 -5.97
N LEU A 50 10.36 -2.60 -5.45
CA LEU A 50 11.25 -1.58 -6.02
C LEU A 50 11.98 -2.06 -7.28
N ILE A 51 12.28 -3.36 -7.37
CA ILE A 51 13.03 -3.95 -8.49
C ILE A 51 12.09 -4.30 -9.65
N VAL A 52 10.91 -4.86 -9.35
CA VAL A 52 10.01 -5.39 -10.36
C VAL A 52 9.12 -4.26 -10.90
N PRO A 53 9.14 -3.99 -12.22
CA PRO A 53 8.32 -2.93 -12.82
C PRO A 53 6.82 -3.27 -12.80
N TYR A 54 6.00 -2.28 -13.16
CA TYR A 54 4.54 -2.41 -13.29
C TYR A 54 3.79 -2.86 -12.02
N LYS A 55 4.37 -2.64 -10.83
CA LYS A 55 3.78 -3.05 -9.53
C LYS A 55 3.47 -4.55 -9.42
N LEU A 56 4.11 -5.41 -10.21
CA LEU A 56 3.98 -6.87 -10.06
C LEU A 56 4.50 -7.38 -8.70
N GLY A 57 5.30 -6.57 -8.01
CA GLY A 57 5.72 -6.82 -6.63
C GLY A 57 4.55 -6.95 -5.64
N GLU A 58 3.36 -6.42 -5.95
CA GLU A 58 2.18 -6.58 -5.10
C GLU A 58 1.67 -8.04 -5.09
N ILE A 59 1.81 -8.78 -6.19
CA ILE A 59 1.45 -10.22 -6.23
C ILE A 59 2.37 -11.00 -5.29
N TYR A 60 3.67 -10.69 -5.32
CA TYR A 60 4.64 -11.28 -4.40
C TYR A 60 4.31 -10.92 -2.94
N ARG A 61 3.91 -9.67 -2.69
CA ARG A 61 3.46 -9.23 -1.36
C ARG A 61 2.26 -10.03 -0.86
N ILE A 62 1.24 -10.22 -1.69
CA ILE A 62 0.08 -11.06 -1.35
C ILE A 62 0.53 -12.48 -1.01
N ALA A 63 1.40 -13.09 -1.81
CA ALA A 63 1.89 -14.44 -1.57
C ALA A 63 2.64 -14.58 -0.23
N VAL A 64 3.53 -13.62 0.08
CA VAL A 64 4.27 -13.59 1.35
C VAL A 64 3.32 -13.40 2.53
N PHE A 65 2.42 -12.41 2.46
CA PHE A 65 1.48 -12.14 3.54
C PHE A 65 0.48 -13.28 3.75
N SER A 66 0.05 -13.95 2.67
CA SER A 66 -0.78 -15.16 2.75
C SER A 66 -0.06 -16.29 3.47
N ARG A 67 1.24 -16.49 3.18
CA ARG A 67 2.04 -17.55 3.81
C ARG A 67 2.28 -17.29 5.30
N ILE A 68 2.56 -16.05 5.70
CA ILE A 68 2.85 -15.76 7.12
C ILE A 68 1.59 -15.69 7.98
N SER A 69 0.43 -15.36 7.39
CA SER A 69 -0.85 -15.29 8.09
C SER A 69 -1.65 -16.60 8.07
N GLY A 70 -1.27 -17.56 7.23
CA GLY A 70 -1.92 -18.87 7.16
C GLY A 70 -3.14 -18.95 6.23
N GLY A 71 -3.41 -17.92 5.41
CA GLY A 71 -4.54 -17.93 4.49
C GLY A 71 -4.44 -16.91 3.35
N PHE A 72 -4.89 -17.31 2.15
CA PHE A 72 -4.93 -16.43 0.98
C PHE A 72 -5.81 -15.20 1.19
N THR A 73 -7.01 -15.39 1.78
CA THR A 73 -7.96 -14.33 2.08
C THR A 73 -7.32 -13.23 2.93
N THR A 74 -6.59 -13.62 3.98
CA THR A 74 -5.88 -12.68 4.83
C THR A 74 -4.83 -11.89 4.05
N GLY A 75 -3.93 -12.58 3.34
CA GLY A 75 -2.88 -11.91 2.57
C GLY A 75 -3.43 -10.96 1.49
N PHE A 76 -4.46 -11.39 0.77
CA PHE A 76 -5.10 -10.59 -0.28
C PHE A 76 -5.74 -9.33 0.29
N PHE A 77 -6.66 -9.46 1.25
CA PHE A 77 -7.40 -8.31 1.77
C PHE A 77 -6.53 -7.38 2.61
N SER A 78 -5.53 -7.88 3.32
CA SER A 78 -4.59 -7.00 4.03
C SER A 78 -3.78 -6.13 3.06
N VAL A 79 -3.35 -6.66 1.92
CA VAL A 79 -2.69 -5.85 0.89
C VAL A 79 -3.67 -4.90 0.22
N LEU A 80 -4.90 -5.36 -0.09
CA LEU A 80 -5.93 -4.50 -0.69
C LEU A 80 -6.27 -3.30 0.19
N VAL A 81 -6.45 -3.50 1.50
CA VAL A 81 -6.69 -2.42 2.48
C VAL A 81 -5.49 -1.48 2.56
N ASP A 82 -4.26 -2.01 2.56
CA ASP A 82 -3.06 -1.17 2.55
C ASP A 82 -2.98 -0.32 1.28
N ARG A 83 -3.33 -0.89 0.12
CA ARG A 83 -3.38 -0.16 -1.16
C ARG A 83 -4.44 0.94 -1.12
N PHE A 84 -5.66 0.63 -0.69
CA PHE A 84 -6.75 1.60 -0.55
C PHE A 84 -6.31 2.83 0.26
N PHE A 85 -5.77 2.65 1.47
CA PHE A 85 -5.32 3.81 2.27
C PHE A 85 -4.12 4.53 1.67
N ASP A 86 -3.24 3.84 0.95
CA ASP A 86 -2.09 4.43 0.26
C ASP A 86 -2.54 5.35 -0.89
N THR A 87 -3.47 4.87 -1.72
CA THR A 87 -3.98 5.58 -2.89
C THR A 87 -4.99 6.65 -2.50
N LEU A 88 -5.81 6.43 -1.47
CA LEU A 88 -6.69 7.46 -0.91
C LEU A 88 -5.90 8.69 -0.45
N ALA A 89 -4.83 8.50 0.34
CA ALA A 89 -4.00 9.61 0.80
C ALA A 89 -3.31 10.34 -0.37
N LEU A 90 -2.85 9.60 -1.37
CA LEU A 90 -2.25 10.17 -2.57
C LEU A 90 -3.27 11.03 -3.34
N VAL A 91 -4.49 10.54 -3.53
CA VAL A 91 -5.58 11.28 -4.17
C VAL A 91 -5.94 12.54 -3.38
N LEU A 92 -6.03 12.45 -2.05
CA LEU A 92 -6.30 13.60 -1.19
C LEU A 92 -5.23 14.70 -1.26
N ILE A 93 -3.99 14.35 -1.60
CA ILE A 93 -2.91 15.32 -1.80
C ILE A 93 -2.92 15.87 -3.23
N LEU A 94 -3.00 14.98 -4.23
CA LEU A 94 -2.86 15.36 -5.64
C LEU A 94 -4.09 16.10 -6.17
N MET A 95 -5.30 15.67 -5.82
CA MET A 95 -6.52 16.22 -6.41
C MET A 95 -6.73 17.70 -6.05
N PRO A 96 -6.65 18.14 -4.78
CA PRO A 96 -6.77 19.56 -4.45
C PRO A 96 -5.68 20.40 -5.12
N TYR A 97 -4.43 19.89 -5.15
CA TYR A 97 -3.34 20.58 -5.82
C TYR A 97 -3.60 20.75 -7.33
N GLN A 98 -4.02 19.69 -8.01
CA GLN A 98 -4.27 19.69 -9.45
C GLN A 98 -5.46 20.58 -9.84
N LEU A 99 -6.53 20.57 -9.04
CA LEU A 99 -7.72 21.39 -9.29
C LEU A 99 -7.53 22.87 -8.95
N LEU A 100 -6.90 23.18 -7.81
CA LEU A 100 -6.83 24.54 -7.29
C LEU A 100 -5.58 25.31 -7.72
N ILE A 101 -4.49 24.62 -8.03
CA ILE A 101 -3.18 25.25 -8.31
C ILE A 101 -2.73 24.98 -9.74
N SER A 102 -2.67 23.70 -10.16
CA SER A 102 -2.18 23.35 -11.51
C SER A 102 -3.18 23.67 -12.62
N GLY A 103 -4.48 23.66 -12.33
CA GLY A 103 -5.56 23.79 -13.31
C GLY A 103 -5.72 22.60 -14.25
N THR A 104 -4.94 21.53 -14.07
CA THR A 104 -4.94 20.32 -14.91
C THR A 104 -4.89 19.07 -14.05
N VAL A 105 -5.81 18.15 -14.30
CA VAL A 105 -5.85 16.85 -13.60
C VAL A 105 -5.21 15.80 -14.51
N THR A 106 -4.18 15.14 -13.98
CA THR A 106 -3.44 14.12 -14.74
C THR A 106 -4.22 12.80 -14.81
N VAL A 107 -4.07 12.04 -15.90
CA VAL A 107 -4.72 10.73 -16.09
C VAL A 107 -4.49 9.76 -14.92
N PRO A 108 -3.27 9.62 -14.35
CA PRO A 108 -3.04 8.76 -13.18
C PRO A 108 -3.89 9.15 -11.97
N THR A 109 -4.04 10.45 -11.67
CA THR A 109 -4.90 10.93 -10.57
C THR A 109 -6.35 10.55 -10.79
N ILE A 110 -6.86 10.68 -12.02
CA ILE A 110 -8.23 10.29 -12.38
C ILE A 110 -8.41 8.78 -12.19
N MET A 111 -7.47 7.96 -12.69
CA MET A 111 -7.52 6.51 -12.53
C MET A 111 -7.55 6.09 -11.06
N LEU A 112 -6.69 6.68 -10.23
CA LEU A 112 -6.67 6.43 -8.79
C LEU A 112 -7.97 6.85 -8.12
N PHE A 113 -8.51 8.03 -8.46
CA PHE A 113 -9.79 8.50 -7.92
C PHE A 113 -10.95 7.59 -8.31
N VAL A 114 -11.05 7.18 -9.58
CA VAL A 114 -12.08 6.23 -10.04
C VAL A 114 -11.96 4.90 -9.32
N PHE A 115 -10.74 4.40 -9.10
CA PHE A 115 -10.50 3.21 -8.30
C PHE A 115 -11.00 3.37 -6.86
N GLU A 116 -10.69 4.48 -6.19
CA GLU A 116 -11.17 4.77 -4.82
C GLU A 116 -12.70 4.79 -4.75
N ILE A 117 -13.35 5.51 -5.67
CA ILE A 117 -14.82 5.59 -5.73
C ILE A 117 -15.43 4.22 -5.99
N ALA A 118 -14.84 3.41 -6.89
CA ALA A 118 -15.33 2.06 -7.17
C ALA A 118 -15.24 1.15 -5.93
N VAL A 119 -14.12 1.21 -5.19
CA VAL A 119 -13.94 0.42 -3.96
C VAL A 119 -14.90 0.88 -2.86
N LEU A 120 -15.06 2.19 -2.65
CA LEU A 120 -16.02 2.74 -1.68
C LEU A 120 -17.47 2.38 -2.04
N ALA A 121 -17.84 2.50 -3.32
CA ALA A 121 -19.16 2.13 -3.80
C ALA A 121 -19.41 0.64 -3.57
N ALA A 122 -18.46 -0.23 -3.91
CA ALA A 122 -18.58 -1.66 -3.65
C ALA A 122 -18.73 -1.96 -2.15
N TYR A 123 -17.95 -1.30 -1.30
CA TYR A 123 -18.02 -1.47 0.16
C TYR A 123 -19.36 -1.02 0.76
N HIS A 124 -19.93 0.10 0.29
CA HIS A 124 -21.19 0.62 0.82
C HIS A 124 -22.44 -0.05 0.24
N VAL A 125 -22.41 -0.45 -1.04
CA VAL A 125 -23.53 -1.10 -1.71
C VAL A 125 -23.67 -2.56 -1.30
N PHE A 126 -22.59 -3.20 -0.84
CA PHE A 126 -22.60 -4.62 -0.53
C PHE A 126 -23.62 -5.05 0.56
N PRO A 127 -23.69 -4.43 1.76
CA PRO A 127 -24.64 -4.87 2.80
C PRO A 127 -26.12 -4.90 2.36
N PRO A 128 -26.70 -3.82 1.80
CA PRO A 128 -28.10 -3.87 1.37
C PRO A 128 -28.32 -4.84 0.21
N SER A 129 -27.32 -5.00 -0.68
CA SER A 129 -27.38 -5.94 -1.79
C SER A 129 -27.36 -7.40 -1.31
N TYR A 130 -26.52 -7.69 -0.31
CA TYR A 130 -26.44 -8.99 0.34
C TYR A 130 -27.77 -9.36 0.99
N GLU A 131 -28.35 -8.50 1.82
CA GLU A 131 -29.61 -8.75 2.51
C GLU A 131 -30.77 -9.00 1.53
N PHE A 132 -30.89 -8.15 0.50
CA PHE A 132 -31.91 -8.29 -0.52
C PHE A 132 -31.78 -9.59 -1.31
N LEU A 133 -30.59 -9.88 -1.84
CA LEU A 133 -30.35 -11.08 -2.64
C LEU A 133 -30.50 -12.35 -1.83
N ASN A 134 -30.00 -12.37 -0.60
CA ASN A 134 -30.14 -13.51 0.31
C ASN A 134 -31.62 -13.83 0.57
N ARG A 135 -32.42 -12.83 0.95
CA ARG A 135 -33.86 -12.98 1.19
C ARG A 135 -34.61 -13.43 -0.07
N TYR A 136 -34.31 -12.82 -1.22
CA TYR A 136 -34.94 -13.13 -2.49
C TYR A 136 -34.67 -14.58 -2.93
N ILE A 137 -33.42 -15.03 -2.85
CA ILE A 137 -33.04 -16.38 -3.28
C ILE A 137 -33.72 -17.45 -2.41
N ILE A 138 -33.73 -17.27 -1.08
CA ILE A 138 -34.36 -18.20 -0.13
C ILE A 138 -35.87 -18.27 -0.35
N THR A 139 -36.53 -17.15 -0.62
CA THR A 139 -38.00 -17.10 -0.71
C THR A 139 -38.53 -17.57 -2.06
N SER A 140 -37.75 -17.42 -3.15
CA SER A 140 -38.30 -17.52 -4.50
C SER A 140 -37.78 -18.70 -5.33
N ARG A 141 -36.74 -19.45 -4.91
CA ARG A 141 -36.15 -20.49 -5.78
C ARG A 141 -35.50 -21.69 -5.08
N ASP A 142 -36.06 -22.89 -5.31
CA ASP A 142 -35.50 -24.19 -4.89
C ASP A 142 -34.65 -24.90 -5.98
N SER A 143 -33.81 -24.14 -6.69
CA SER A 143 -32.94 -24.73 -7.73
C SER A 143 -31.51 -24.97 -7.22
N LYS A 144 -30.82 -25.99 -7.75
CA LYS A 144 -29.38 -26.21 -7.47
C LYS A 144 -28.53 -24.95 -7.75
N ARG A 145 -28.90 -24.18 -8.79
CA ARG A 145 -28.22 -22.92 -9.14
C ARG A 145 -28.44 -21.84 -8.07
N SER A 146 -29.62 -21.77 -7.48
CA SER A 146 -29.94 -20.87 -6.37
C SER A 146 -29.11 -21.17 -5.14
N MET A 147 -28.97 -22.46 -4.80
CA MET A 147 -28.11 -22.89 -3.69
C MET A 147 -26.63 -22.55 -3.93
N MET A 148 -26.14 -22.69 -5.16
CA MET A 148 -24.78 -22.26 -5.52
C MET A 148 -24.61 -20.74 -5.39
N ALA A 149 -25.59 -19.96 -5.85
CA ALA A 149 -25.56 -18.49 -5.73
C ALA A 149 -25.55 -18.06 -4.25
N LEU A 150 -26.33 -18.74 -3.41
CA LEU A 150 -26.37 -18.50 -1.96
C LEU A 150 -25.02 -18.81 -1.30
N ALA A 151 -24.40 -19.95 -1.63
CA ALA A 151 -23.09 -20.31 -1.12
C ALA A 151 -21.99 -19.33 -1.55
N ALA A 152 -22.07 -18.82 -2.78
CA ALA A 152 -21.16 -17.77 -3.25
C ALA A 152 -21.38 -16.44 -2.50
N LEU A 153 -22.64 -16.05 -2.28
CA LEU A 153 -23.01 -14.84 -1.57
C LEU A 153 -22.53 -14.86 -0.11
N GLU A 154 -22.69 -16.00 0.58
CA GLU A 154 -22.17 -16.21 1.93
C GLU A 154 -20.64 -16.07 1.99
N LYS A 155 -19.93 -16.65 1.01
CA LYS A 155 -18.47 -16.52 0.92
C LYS A 155 -18.01 -15.06 0.74
N ILE A 156 -18.73 -14.28 -0.07
CA ILE A 156 -18.44 -12.86 -0.24
C ILE A 156 -18.76 -12.09 1.05
N ASN A 157 -19.82 -12.46 1.78
CA ASN A 157 -20.15 -11.85 3.07
C ASN A 157 -19.05 -12.09 4.12
N ILE A 158 -18.48 -13.30 4.17
CA ILE A 158 -17.32 -13.62 5.00
C ILE A 158 -16.14 -12.70 4.65
N TRP A 159 -15.89 -12.46 3.36
CA TRP A 159 -14.84 -11.54 2.91
C TRP A 159 -15.13 -10.09 3.28
N TYR A 160 -16.38 -9.65 3.16
CA TYR A 160 -16.80 -8.31 3.56
C TYR A 160 -16.60 -8.06 5.05
N GLU A 161 -17.08 -8.95 5.91
CA GLU A 161 -16.90 -8.84 7.37
C GLU A 161 -15.43 -8.90 7.75
N TYR A 162 -14.62 -9.68 7.02
CA TYR A 162 -13.17 -9.68 7.18
C TYR A 162 -12.54 -8.32 6.84
N VAL A 163 -12.89 -7.70 5.72
CA VAL A 163 -12.39 -6.35 5.37
C VAL A 163 -12.84 -5.33 6.41
N LYS A 164 -14.10 -5.38 6.84
CA LYS A 164 -14.64 -4.50 7.88
C LYS A 164 -13.87 -4.64 9.18
N MET A 165 -13.54 -5.85 9.61
CA MET A 165 -12.69 -6.12 10.77
C MET A 165 -11.30 -5.47 10.64
N LEU A 166 -10.65 -5.56 9.47
CA LEU A 166 -9.33 -4.95 9.23
C LEU A 166 -9.33 -3.42 9.38
N VAL A 167 -10.45 -2.76 9.12
CA VAL A 167 -10.56 -1.30 9.03
C VAL A 167 -11.23 -0.67 10.26
N THR A 168 -12.16 -1.40 10.92
CA THR A 168 -12.96 -0.89 12.04
C THR A 168 -12.06 -0.48 13.21
N GLY A 169 -12.29 0.73 13.74
CA GLY A 169 -11.49 1.29 14.84
C GLY A 169 -10.06 1.73 14.46
N ARG A 170 -9.61 1.50 13.21
CA ARG A 170 -8.25 1.85 12.77
C ARG A 170 -8.20 2.74 11.52
N TYR A 171 -9.31 2.96 10.83
CA TYR A 171 -9.34 3.76 9.60
C TYR A 171 -8.66 5.14 9.75
N GLY A 172 -8.87 5.82 10.88
CA GLY A 172 -8.25 7.13 11.15
C GLY A 172 -6.72 7.06 11.22
N ILE A 173 -6.17 6.12 11.98
CA ILE A 173 -4.70 5.97 12.10
C ILE A 173 -4.07 5.45 10.80
N LEU A 174 -4.77 4.59 10.06
CA LEU A 174 -4.31 4.12 8.75
C LEU A 174 -4.20 5.28 7.75
N LEU A 175 -5.22 6.14 7.70
CA LEU A 175 -5.20 7.34 6.86
C LEU A 175 -4.11 8.33 7.29
N LEU A 176 -3.95 8.57 8.59
CA LEU A 176 -2.91 9.46 9.12
C LEU A 176 -1.51 8.98 8.74
N PHE A 177 -1.23 7.67 8.88
CA PHE A 177 0.07 7.11 8.47
C PHE A 177 0.27 7.22 6.96
N SER A 178 -0.76 7.02 6.14
CA SER A 178 -0.64 7.23 4.69
C SER A 178 -0.35 8.68 4.32
N LEU A 179 -1.05 9.64 4.91
CA LEU A 179 -0.82 11.07 4.67
C LEU A 179 0.59 11.47 5.13
N ALA A 180 1.01 11.03 6.33
CA ALA A 180 2.34 11.31 6.86
C ALA A 180 3.45 10.71 5.98
N ALA A 181 3.27 9.47 5.50
CA ALA A 181 4.21 8.83 4.60
C ALA A 181 4.37 9.62 3.28
N TRP A 182 3.27 10.05 2.67
CA TRP A 182 3.32 10.82 1.42
C TRP A 182 3.88 12.22 1.61
N MET A 183 3.48 12.96 2.64
CA MET A 183 4.04 14.29 2.92
C MET A 183 5.56 14.22 3.15
N LEU A 184 6.02 13.20 3.89
CA LEU A 184 7.44 13.01 4.12
C LEU A 184 8.17 12.55 2.85
N GLU A 185 7.54 11.72 2.01
CA GLU A 185 8.12 11.29 0.74
C GLU A 185 8.26 12.44 -0.26
N ILE A 186 7.29 13.36 -0.32
CA ILE A 186 7.40 14.61 -1.09
C ILE A 186 8.58 15.45 -0.58
N ALA A 187 8.72 15.59 0.74
CA ALA A 187 9.82 16.36 1.34
C ALA A 187 11.19 15.72 1.06
N VAL A 188 11.30 14.40 1.17
CA VAL A 188 12.53 13.64 0.90
C VAL A 188 12.89 13.72 -0.58
N LEU A 189 11.93 13.52 -1.48
CA LEU A 189 12.15 13.65 -2.92
C LEU A 189 12.55 15.09 -3.29
N GLY A 190 11.92 16.10 -2.68
CA GLY A 190 12.28 17.50 -2.86
C GLY A 190 13.67 17.86 -2.34
N ALA A 191 14.12 17.26 -1.24
CA ALA A 191 15.50 17.40 -0.77
C ALA A 191 16.49 16.69 -1.69
N PHE A 192 16.12 15.51 -2.20
CA PHE A 192 16.95 14.72 -3.12
C PHE A 192 17.16 15.41 -4.47
N THR A 193 16.10 15.95 -5.07
CA THR A 193 16.16 16.72 -6.33
C THR A 193 16.99 17.99 -6.18
N ARG A 194 16.84 18.72 -5.07
CA ARG A 194 17.67 19.89 -4.74
C ARG A 194 19.13 19.54 -4.53
N LEU A 195 19.44 18.39 -3.94
CA LEU A 195 20.81 17.89 -3.81
C LEU A 195 21.46 17.64 -5.18
N LEU A 196 20.66 17.24 -6.17
CA LEU A 196 21.07 17.09 -7.57
C LEU A 196 21.11 18.42 -8.35
N GLY A 197 20.83 19.55 -7.69
CA GLY A 197 20.84 20.88 -8.31
C GLY A 197 19.62 21.21 -9.17
N LYS A 198 18.53 20.42 -9.06
CA LYS A 198 17.30 20.65 -9.83
C LYS A 198 16.24 21.35 -8.96
N PRO A 199 15.44 22.27 -9.53
CA PRO A 199 14.28 22.80 -8.83
C PRO A 199 13.27 21.67 -8.58
N PHE A 200 12.47 21.82 -7.52
CA PHE A 200 11.40 20.89 -7.20
C PHE A 200 10.17 21.65 -6.73
N SER A 201 9.08 21.36 -7.41
CA SER A 201 7.74 21.86 -7.18
C SER A 201 6.78 20.69 -6.99
N VAL A 202 5.58 20.97 -6.50
CA VAL A 202 4.55 19.94 -6.34
C VAL A 202 4.07 19.42 -7.71
N SER A 203 4.18 20.19 -8.79
CA SER A 203 3.92 19.70 -10.15
C SER A 203 4.94 18.65 -10.58
N ASP A 204 6.21 18.78 -10.19
CA ASP A 204 7.24 17.76 -10.44
C ASP A 204 6.93 16.45 -9.71
N PHE A 205 6.27 16.54 -8.53
CA PHE A 205 5.77 15.37 -7.84
C PHE A 205 4.63 14.68 -8.61
N GLY A 206 3.73 15.44 -9.23
CA GLY A 206 2.72 14.90 -10.14
C GLY A 206 3.33 14.12 -11.31
N VAL A 207 4.36 14.69 -11.96
CA VAL A 207 5.12 14.03 -13.04
C VAL A 207 5.86 12.79 -12.53
N TYR A 208 6.41 12.84 -11.32
CA TYR A 208 7.02 11.67 -10.67
C TYR A 208 6.00 10.54 -10.48
N ILE A 209 4.80 10.82 -9.94
CA ILE A 209 3.74 9.82 -9.78
C ILE A 209 3.31 9.26 -11.14
N GLU A 210 3.13 10.13 -12.14
CA GLU A 210 2.82 9.69 -13.50
C GLU A 210 3.89 8.73 -14.03
N SER A 211 5.18 9.05 -13.85
CA SER A 211 6.28 8.20 -14.29
C SER A 211 6.29 6.81 -13.62
N ILE A 212 5.80 6.68 -12.39
CA ILE A 212 5.66 5.38 -11.72
C ILE A 212 4.51 4.58 -12.30
N VAL A 213 3.40 5.24 -12.64
CA VAL A 213 2.17 4.59 -13.11
C VAL A 213 2.22 4.26 -14.61
N SER A 214 2.61 5.22 -15.45
CA SER A 214 2.67 5.07 -16.91
C SER A 214 3.99 4.48 -17.41
N GLY A 215 5.00 4.38 -16.54
CA GLY A 215 6.33 3.94 -16.92
C GLY A 215 7.14 4.98 -17.70
N SER A 216 6.66 6.22 -17.82
CA SER A 216 7.38 7.29 -18.51
C SER A 216 8.75 7.58 -17.87
N SER A 217 9.66 8.13 -18.67
CA SER A 217 11.00 8.49 -18.23
C SER A 217 10.97 9.81 -17.45
N TYR A 218 11.35 9.75 -16.17
CA TYR A 218 11.65 10.92 -15.36
C TYR A 218 13.09 10.78 -14.87
N GLU A 219 13.99 11.69 -15.25
CA GLU A 219 15.43 11.53 -14.99
C GLU A 219 15.75 11.27 -13.51
N THR A 220 15.07 11.99 -12.61
CA THR A 220 15.30 11.84 -11.17
C THR A 220 14.68 10.55 -10.60
N LYS A 221 13.71 9.94 -11.28
CA LYS A 221 13.10 8.64 -10.88
C LYS A 221 14.17 7.56 -10.83
N TYR A 222 15.03 7.48 -11.84
CA TYR A 222 16.03 6.41 -11.93
C TYR A 222 17.01 6.46 -10.76
N LEU A 223 17.58 7.65 -10.50
CA LEU A 223 18.50 7.87 -9.38
C LEU A 223 17.85 7.63 -8.02
N TYR A 224 16.62 8.13 -7.83
CA TYR A 224 15.87 7.92 -6.59
C TYR A 224 15.51 6.44 -6.37
N THR A 225 15.18 5.71 -7.44
CA THR A 225 14.89 4.27 -7.38
C THR A 225 16.14 3.48 -7.02
N ILE A 226 17.30 3.77 -7.62
CA ILE A 226 18.57 3.12 -7.23
C ILE A 226 18.89 3.38 -5.77
N PHE A 227 18.79 4.63 -5.31
CA PHE A 227 19.00 4.98 -3.91
C PHE A 227 18.07 4.18 -3.00
N SER A 228 16.78 4.10 -3.35
CA SER A 228 15.77 3.34 -2.61
C SER A 228 16.12 1.84 -2.55
N VAL A 229 16.51 1.24 -3.68
CA VAL A 229 16.92 -0.17 -3.75
C VAL A 229 18.13 -0.43 -2.87
N ILE A 230 19.16 0.42 -2.90
CA ILE A 230 20.38 0.24 -2.08
C ILE A 230 20.03 0.28 -0.59
N VAL A 231 19.26 1.28 -0.15
CA VAL A 231 18.91 1.43 1.27
C VAL A 231 18.04 0.25 1.75
N VAL A 232 17.04 -0.15 0.97
CA VAL A 232 16.16 -1.27 1.34
C VAL A 232 16.89 -2.61 1.26
N ALA A 233 17.79 -2.81 0.29
CA ALA A 233 18.62 -4.01 0.21
C ALA A 233 19.56 -4.12 1.42
N ALA A 234 20.23 -3.03 1.80
CA ALA A 234 21.07 -2.99 2.99
C ALA A 234 20.28 -3.32 4.27
N ALA A 235 19.09 -2.72 4.44
CA ALA A 235 18.20 -3.05 5.56
C ALA A 235 17.78 -4.53 5.55
N THR A 236 17.42 -5.07 4.40
CA THR A 236 17.03 -6.48 4.23
C THR A 236 18.18 -7.42 4.61
N LEU A 237 19.41 -7.11 4.19
CA LEU A 237 20.60 -7.89 4.50
C LEU A 237 20.93 -7.87 5.99
N VAL A 238 20.90 -6.69 6.63
CA VAL A 238 21.12 -6.55 8.08
C VAL A 238 20.12 -7.38 8.88
N PHE A 239 18.83 -7.31 8.54
CA PHE A 239 17.80 -8.10 9.23
C PHE A 239 17.96 -9.61 8.99
N THR A 240 18.33 -10.02 7.78
CA THR A 240 18.56 -11.44 7.46
C THR A 240 19.76 -12.01 8.23
N VAL A 241 20.88 -11.27 8.28
CA VAL A 241 22.07 -11.66 9.05
C VAL A 241 21.74 -11.76 10.53
N ARG A 242 21.03 -10.77 11.10
CA ARG A 242 20.58 -10.81 12.50
C ARG A 242 19.70 -12.02 12.80
N TYR A 243 18.77 -12.34 11.90
CA TYR A 243 17.89 -13.50 12.03
C TYR A 243 18.68 -14.82 12.05
N LEU A 244 19.63 -14.97 11.12
CA LEU A 244 20.51 -16.16 11.07
C LEU A 244 21.42 -16.27 12.30
N ALA A 245 21.95 -15.15 12.79
CA ALA A 245 22.78 -15.11 13.98
C ALA A 245 22.00 -15.46 15.26
N TYR A 246 20.74 -15.02 15.36
CA TYR A 246 19.85 -15.38 16.47
C TYR A 246 19.53 -16.88 16.44
N LYS A 247 19.14 -17.41 15.28
CA LYS A 247 18.81 -18.84 15.12
C LYS A 247 19.97 -19.76 15.51
N ARG A 248 21.20 -19.39 15.13
CA ARG A 248 22.42 -20.13 15.51
C ARG A 248 22.75 -20.11 17.01
N ARG A 249 22.19 -19.19 17.80
CA ARG A 249 22.39 -19.11 19.26
C ARG A 249 21.33 -19.87 20.06
N SER A 250 20.21 -20.21 19.42
CA SER A 250 19.08 -20.94 20.03
C SER A 250 19.10 -22.45 19.74
N GLU A 251 20.03 -22.90 18.90
CA GLU A 251 20.38 -24.31 18.65
C GLU A 251 21.63 -24.66 19.44
#